data_AF-A0A7C3G0B6-F1
#
_entry.id   AF-A0A7C3G0B6-F1
#
_cell.length_a   1.000
_cell.length_b   1.000
_cell.length_c   1.000
_cell.angle_alpha   90.00
_cell.angle_beta   90.00
_cell.angle_gamma   90.00
#
_symmetry.space_group_name_H-M   'P 1'
#
loop_
_entity.id
_entity.type
_entity.pdbx_description
1 polymer ?
#
loop_
_entity_poly.entity_id
_entity_poly.type
_entity_poly.pdbx_seq_one_letter_code
_entity_poly.pdbx_strand_id
1 'polypeptide(L)'
;MADLVLILTARRRSRTRLAAAFRQSQHGGSRRTIWLNVPLAPSHASWDDARERRDRIDVAPRILARLPWPALSHWTRGCACAWPGEAHAAFDAAVLIESAAADHSALAALRRILDDRRICGSADGVRGKVPVVCLTAKPPDGWYALRRYQRHRQRWDFEPYGIAFDRDYLACRGARPVVYTPTSDSDQTGRPPHPIESPLWLQVAAGKRGRWRVEREWRWRGDLNLAEIPPDRAAVLVPDRPTAERLADVSPFPFYVLPRS
;
A
#
# COMPACT_ATOMS: atom_id res chain seq x y z
N MET A 1 -23.09 15.50 58.74
CA MET A 1 -21.78 15.07 59.24
C MET A 1 -21.74 13.56 59.31
N ALA A 2 -21.15 12.95 58.29
CA ALA A 2 -20.63 11.59 58.32
C ALA A 2 -19.77 11.44 57.07
N ASP A 3 -18.45 11.43 57.28
CA ASP A 3 -17.46 11.06 56.29
C ASP A 3 -17.65 9.59 55.90
N LEU A 4 -17.56 9.31 54.59
CA LEU A 4 -17.26 7.96 54.13
C LEU A 4 -16.32 8.03 52.92
N VAL A 5 -15.04 7.88 53.25
CA VAL A 5 -13.95 7.60 52.33
C VAL A 5 -14.15 6.17 51.81
N LEU A 6 -14.40 6.03 50.50
CA LEU A 6 -14.43 4.72 49.84
C LEU A 6 -13.16 4.54 49.02
N ILE A 7 -12.20 3.81 49.58
CA ILE A 7 -11.06 3.25 48.85
C ILE A 7 -11.58 2.01 48.11
N LEU A 8 -11.70 2.10 46.78
CA LEU A 8 -11.93 0.94 45.92
C LEU A 8 -10.62 0.52 45.26
N THR A 9 -9.97 -0.47 45.86
CA THR A 9 -9.08 -1.37 45.14
C THR A 9 -9.94 -2.45 44.48
N ALA A 10 -9.98 -2.49 43.15
CA ALA A 10 -10.55 -3.63 42.43
C ALA A 10 -9.91 -3.84 41.05
N ARG A 11 -9.24 -4.99 40.97
CA ARG A 11 -8.78 -5.76 39.82
C ARG A 11 -9.52 -5.54 38.49
N ARG A 12 -8.72 -5.62 37.41
CA ARG A 12 -9.08 -6.00 36.04
C ARG A 12 -10.36 -6.86 35.96
N ARG A 13 -11.41 -6.29 35.35
CA ARG A 13 -12.34 -7.00 34.46
C ARG A 13 -12.72 -6.10 33.30
N SER A 14 -12.40 -6.59 32.12
CA SER A 14 -12.83 -6.12 30.80
C SER A 14 -14.34 -5.86 30.74
N ARG A 15 -14.73 -4.62 30.47
CA ARG A 15 -16.07 -4.26 29.99
C ARG A 15 -16.00 -3.08 29.03
N THR A 16 -16.33 -3.37 27.77
CA THR A 16 -16.73 -2.43 26.73
C THR A 16 -17.81 -1.49 27.27
N ARG A 17 -17.58 -0.18 27.23
CA ARG A 17 -18.63 0.82 27.49
C ARG A 17 -19.34 1.11 26.17
N LEU A 18 -20.63 0.77 26.10
CA LEU A 18 -21.55 1.28 25.09
C LEU A 18 -21.92 2.72 25.46
N ALA A 19 -21.66 3.66 24.58
CA ALA A 19 -22.27 4.99 24.63
C ALA A 19 -23.50 5.00 23.71
N ALA A 20 -24.66 5.37 24.25
CA ALA A 20 -25.90 5.48 23.50
C ALA A 20 -26.05 6.90 22.95
N ALA A 21 -26.22 7.04 21.63
CA ALA A 21 -26.67 8.28 21.01
C ALA A 21 -28.17 8.18 20.73
N PHE A 22 -28.93 9.15 21.22
CA PHE A 22 -30.40 9.18 21.13
C PHE A 22 -30.84 10.09 19.98
N ARG A 23 -31.64 9.59 19.04
CA ARG A 23 -32.35 10.41 18.05
C ARG A 23 -33.85 10.21 18.24
N GLN A 24 -34.55 11.24 18.71
CA GLN A 24 -36.01 11.29 18.67
C GLN A 24 -36.44 11.77 17.28
N SER A 25 -37.19 10.94 16.57
CA SER A 25 -38.09 11.42 15.51
C SER A 25 -39.51 11.28 16.03
N GLN A 26 -40.22 12.40 16.10
CA GLN A 26 -41.65 12.42 16.40
C GLN A 26 -42.42 12.34 15.10
N HIS A 27 -43.14 11.25 14.86
CA HIS A 27 -44.40 11.26 14.11
C HIS A 27 -45.26 10.05 14.52
N GLY A 28 -46.54 10.33 14.71
CA GLY A 28 -47.69 9.47 15.06
C GLY A 28 -47.49 7.96 15.20
N GLY A 29 -47.78 7.47 16.42
CA GLY A 29 -48.59 6.26 16.59
C GLY A 29 -47.99 4.92 16.20
N SER A 30 -46.84 4.54 16.78
CA SER A 30 -46.49 3.16 17.20
C SER A 30 -45.01 3.16 17.60
N ARG A 31 -44.72 2.97 18.89
CA ARG A 31 -43.33 2.89 19.38
C ARG A 31 -42.73 1.54 18.99
N ARG A 32 -42.14 1.45 17.79
CA ARG A 32 -41.19 0.39 17.45
C ARG A 32 -39.77 0.89 17.68
N THR A 33 -39.12 0.37 18.73
CA THR A 33 -37.68 0.51 18.93
C THR A 33 -36.97 -0.26 17.82
N ILE A 34 -36.41 0.44 16.84
CA ILE A 34 -35.52 -0.16 15.85
C ILE A 34 -34.10 -0.06 16.42
N TRP A 35 -33.54 -1.19 16.83
CA TRP A 35 -32.13 -1.29 17.17
C TRP A 35 -31.31 -1.24 15.88
N LEU A 36 -30.82 -0.06 15.52
CA LEU A 36 -29.76 0.06 14.52
C LEU A 36 -28.46 -0.35 15.19
N ASN A 37 -28.06 -1.59 14.99
CA ASN A 37 -26.75 -2.08 15.38
C ASN A 37 -25.71 -1.50 14.41
N VAL A 38 -25.35 -0.22 14.60
CA VAL A 38 -24.22 0.37 13.90
C VAL A 38 -22.97 -0.10 14.64
N PRO A 39 -22.09 -0.93 14.05
CA PRO A 39 -20.84 -1.25 14.69
C PRO A 39 -20.08 0.06 14.89
N LEU A 40 -19.89 0.44 16.16
CA LEU A 40 -18.88 1.43 16.52
C LEU A 40 -17.56 0.88 16.01
N ALA A 41 -16.97 1.55 15.02
CA ALA A 41 -15.60 1.30 14.61
C ALA A 41 -14.71 1.23 15.86
N PRO A 42 -13.71 0.33 15.91
CA PRO A 42 -12.83 0.23 17.07
C PRO A 42 -12.30 1.62 17.40
N SER A 43 -12.47 2.03 18.65
CA SER A 43 -12.01 3.31 19.15
C SER A 43 -10.55 3.49 18.77
N HIS A 44 -10.24 4.56 18.04
CA HIS A 44 -8.90 5.08 17.78
C HIS A 44 -8.28 5.58 19.09
N ALA A 45 -8.16 4.71 20.09
CA ALA A 45 -7.24 4.90 21.18
C ALA A 45 -5.84 4.80 20.57
N SER A 46 -5.38 5.96 20.11
CA SER A 46 -4.00 6.37 19.96
C SER A 46 -3.10 5.47 19.12
N TRP A 47 -3.23 5.62 17.80
CA TRP A 47 -2.17 5.25 16.86
C TRP A 47 -0.85 6.01 17.15
N ASP A 48 -0.92 7.17 17.81
CA ASP A 48 0.23 7.98 18.18
C ASP A 48 0.93 7.49 19.47
N ASP A 49 0.21 7.05 20.51
CA ASP A 49 0.81 6.54 21.76
C ASP A 49 1.51 5.19 21.58
N ALA A 50 1.08 4.38 20.60
CA ALA A 50 1.76 3.14 20.24
C ALA A 50 3.07 3.39 19.47
N ARG A 51 3.22 4.56 18.83
CA ARG A 51 4.43 4.95 18.09
C ARG A 51 5.53 5.51 18.99
N GLU A 52 5.18 6.18 20.08
CA GLU A 52 6.17 6.75 21.02
C GLU A 52 6.89 5.72 21.90
N ARG A 53 6.39 4.49 22.00
CA ARG A 53 6.94 3.45 22.91
C ARG A 53 7.71 2.32 22.22
N ARG A 54 8.13 2.48 20.98
CA ARG A 54 9.22 1.66 20.45
C ARG A 54 10.51 2.38 20.76
N ASP A 55 11.20 1.94 21.81
CA ASP A 55 12.63 2.21 21.96
C ASP A 55 13.26 1.99 20.59
N ARG A 56 13.71 3.08 19.96
CA ARG A 56 14.39 3.04 18.68
C ARG A 56 15.68 2.26 18.92
N ILE A 57 15.63 0.95 18.71
CA ILE A 57 16.85 0.19 18.50
C ILE A 57 17.44 0.83 17.24
N ASP A 58 18.59 1.47 17.41
CA ASP A 58 19.32 2.05 16.29
C ASP A 58 19.91 0.90 15.48
N VAL A 59 19.08 0.32 14.61
CA VAL A 59 19.47 -0.78 13.74
C VAL A 59 20.14 -0.15 12.54
N ALA A 60 21.46 -0.26 12.45
CA ALA A 60 22.18 0.18 11.27
C ALA A 60 21.63 -0.53 10.01
N PRO A 61 21.25 0.20 8.95
CA PRO A 61 20.65 -0.43 7.77
C PRO A 61 21.67 -1.30 7.05
N ARG A 62 21.26 -2.53 6.69
CA ARG A 62 22.07 -3.42 5.83
C ARG A 62 21.99 -2.92 4.39
N ILE A 63 23.05 -2.26 3.91
CA ILE A 63 23.13 -1.73 2.54
C ILE A 63 23.75 -2.75 1.59
N LEU A 64 23.09 -3.02 0.47
CA LEU A 64 23.63 -3.82 -0.63
C LEU A 64 24.42 -2.94 -1.59
N ALA A 65 25.58 -3.42 -2.03
CA ALA A 65 26.36 -2.77 -3.09
C ALA A 65 25.73 -2.96 -4.48
N ARG A 66 25.08 -4.10 -4.70
CA ARG A 66 24.30 -4.43 -5.90
C ARG A 66 23.20 -5.41 -5.55
N LEU A 67 22.18 -5.46 -6.39
CA LEU A 67 21.15 -6.49 -6.29
C LEU A 67 21.72 -7.82 -6.83
N PRO A 68 21.66 -8.92 -6.06
CA PRO A 68 22.30 -10.18 -6.45
C PRO A 68 21.50 -10.99 -7.48
N TRP A 69 20.29 -10.55 -7.79
CA TRP A 69 19.32 -11.22 -8.66
C TRP A 69 18.79 -10.25 -9.74
N PRO A 70 18.11 -10.76 -10.78
CA PRO A 70 17.23 -9.97 -11.62
C PRO A 70 16.03 -9.47 -10.79
N ALA A 71 15.71 -8.18 -10.91
CA ALA A 71 14.70 -7.54 -10.06
C ALA A 71 13.33 -7.44 -10.73
N LEU A 72 12.26 -7.61 -9.94
CA LEU A 72 10.95 -7.00 -10.18
C LEU A 72 10.74 -5.91 -9.14
N SER A 73 10.48 -4.67 -9.56
CA SER A 73 10.36 -3.54 -8.63
C SER A 73 8.95 -3.01 -8.56
N HIS A 74 8.47 -2.77 -7.34
CA HIS A 74 7.29 -1.95 -7.07
C HIS A 74 7.75 -0.58 -6.62
N TRP A 75 7.37 0.47 -7.34
CA TRP A 75 7.70 1.85 -6.97
C TRP A 75 6.53 2.48 -6.22
N THR A 76 6.83 3.06 -5.06
CA THR A 76 5.82 3.76 -4.29
C THR A 76 5.54 5.11 -4.92
N ARG A 77 4.35 5.64 -4.64
CA ARG A 77 3.88 6.92 -5.14
C ARG A 77 3.06 7.56 -4.04
N GLY A 78 3.08 8.89 -3.99
CA GLY A 78 2.15 9.61 -3.12
C GLY A 78 0.70 9.48 -3.57
N CYS A 79 -0.25 9.63 -2.65
CA CYS A 79 -1.68 9.79 -2.93
C CYS A 79 -2.07 11.22 -2.53
N ALA A 80 -2.96 11.85 -3.30
CA ALA A 80 -3.63 13.09 -2.87
C ALA A 80 -4.97 12.76 -2.20
N CYS A 81 -5.07 11.56 -1.63
CA CYS A 81 -6.30 10.86 -1.29
C CYS A 81 -6.03 9.92 -0.11
N ALA A 82 -7.10 9.53 0.58
CA ALA A 82 -7.04 8.48 1.59
C ALA A 82 -6.35 7.22 1.05
N TRP A 83 -5.52 6.59 1.88
CA TRP A 83 -4.90 5.32 1.55
C TRP A 83 -5.93 4.21 1.29
N PRO A 84 -5.55 3.13 0.57
CA PRO A 84 -6.37 1.92 0.54
C PRO A 84 -6.67 1.43 1.97
N GLY A 85 -7.96 1.36 2.30
CA GLY A 85 -8.46 0.94 3.62
C GLY A 85 -8.60 2.06 4.65
N GLU A 86 -8.19 3.28 4.34
CA GLU A 86 -8.40 4.46 5.19
C GLU A 86 -9.76 5.10 4.92
N ALA A 87 -10.42 5.58 5.97
CA ALA A 87 -11.68 6.31 5.83
C ALA A 87 -11.43 7.73 5.31
N HIS A 88 -12.13 8.13 4.25
CA HIS A 88 -12.00 9.47 3.66
C HIS A 88 -12.17 10.60 4.69
N ALA A 89 -13.16 10.50 5.60
CA ALA A 89 -13.37 11.51 6.62
C ALA A 89 -12.18 11.67 7.59
N ALA A 90 -11.43 10.60 7.86
CA ALA A 90 -10.23 10.67 8.69
C ALA A 90 -9.08 11.38 7.95
N PHE A 91 -8.91 11.05 6.66
CA PHE A 91 -7.95 11.75 5.79
C PHE A 91 -8.27 13.24 5.67
N ASP A 92 -9.52 13.59 5.35
CA ASP A 92 -9.95 14.99 5.20
C ASP A 92 -9.72 15.78 6.49
N ALA A 93 -10.06 15.20 7.65
CA ALA A 93 -9.79 15.81 8.95
C ALA A 93 -8.29 16.01 9.18
N ALA A 94 -7.46 15.00 8.88
CA ALA A 94 -6.01 15.06 9.02
C ALA A 94 -5.39 16.18 8.17
N VAL A 95 -5.88 16.36 6.93
CA VAL A 95 -5.47 17.44 6.02
C VAL A 95 -5.89 18.80 6.56
N LEU A 96 -7.14 18.94 7.02
CA LEU A 96 -7.67 20.22 7.53
C LEU A 96 -6.92 20.75 8.76
N ILE A 97 -6.41 19.85 9.61
CA ILE A 97 -5.65 20.22 10.81
C ILE A 97 -4.13 20.14 10.62
N GLU A 98 -3.66 19.91 9.38
CA GLU A 98 -2.24 19.79 9.03
C GLU A 98 -1.47 18.76 9.89
N SER A 99 -2.13 17.67 10.27
CA SER A 99 -1.51 16.62 11.08
C SER A 99 -0.49 15.80 10.29
N ALA A 100 0.46 15.18 10.99
CA ALA A 100 1.40 14.22 10.37
C ALA A 100 0.69 13.02 9.71
N ALA A 101 -0.55 12.69 10.11
CA ALA A 101 -1.36 11.65 9.47
C ALA A 101 -1.77 12.02 8.04
N ALA A 102 -1.73 13.30 7.66
CA ALA A 102 -1.94 13.74 6.30
C ALA A 102 -0.73 13.47 5.38
N ASP A 103 0.42 13.03 5.90
CA ASP A 103 1.59 12.70 5.06
C ASP A 103 1.29 11.50 4.15
N HIS A 104 0.96 11.83 2.91
CA HIS A 104 0.74 10.87 1.83
C HIS A 104 1.85 10.93 0.78
N SER A 105 3.06 11.31 1.18
CA SER A 105 4.24 11.29 0.32
C SER A 105 4.60 9.86 -0.11
N ALA A 106 5.44 9.75 -1.15
CA ALA A 106 5.94 8.45 -1.60
C ALA A 106 6.80 7.74 -0.53
N LEU A 107 7.48 8.49 0.34
CA LEU A 107 8.21 7.94 1.48
C LEU A 107 7.24 7.40 2.54
N ALA A 108 6.17 8.14 2.85
CA ALA A 108 5.13 7.67 3.78
C ALA A 108 4.45 6.40 3.26
N ALA A 109 4.18 6.32 1.95
CA ALA A 109 3.69 5.10 1.31
C ALA A 109 4.65 3.91 1.50
N LEU A 110 5.96 4.11 1.32
CA LEU A 110 6.96 3.06 1.53
C LEU A 110 6.99 2.61 2.99
N ARG A 111 7.01 3.55 3.95
CA ARG A 111 6.96 3.22 5.37
C ARG A 111 5.72 2.42 5.73
N ARG A 112 4.54 2.83 5.24
CA ARG A 112 3.27 2.12 5.44
C ARG A 112 3.32 0.70 4.90
N ILE A 113 3.86 0.48 3.69
CA ILE A 113 4.03 -0.85 3.12
C ILE A 113 4.93 -1.74 3.98
N LEU A 114 6.02 -1.18 4.52
CA LEU A 114 6.96 -1.90 5.38
C LEU A 114 6.34 -2.24 6.74
N ASP A 115 5.65 -1.28 7.37
CA ASP A 115 4.91 -1.45 8.63
C ASP A 115 3.80 -2.50 8.50
N ASP A 116 2.94 -2.37 7.47
CA ASP A 116 1.82 -3.27 7.22
C ASP A 116 2.27 -4.63 6.65
N ARG A 117 3.54 -4.73 6.24
CA ARG A 117 4.12 -5.89 5.55
C ARG A 117 3.31 -6.30 4.33
N ARG A 118 2.77 -5.33 3.59
CA ARG A 118 1.84 -5.61 2.49
C ARG A 118 1.87 -4.54 1.41
N ILE A 119 1.83 -4.97 0.15
CA ILE A 119 1.50 -4.11 -0.98
C ILE A 119 0.08 -4.45 -1.42
N CYS A 120 -0.83 -3.49 -1.32
CA CYS A 120 -2.22 -3.67 -1.71
C CYS A 120 -2.36 -3.71 -3.24
N GLY A 121 -3.06 -4.72 -3.74
CA GLY A 121 -3.40 -4.80 -5.15
C GLY A 121 -4.48 -3.79 -5.53
N SER A 122 -4.44 -3.29 -6.76
CA SER A 122 -5.50 -2.45 -7.33
C SER A 122 -6.04 -3.05 -8.62
N ALA A 123 -7.34 -2.87 -8.86
CA ALA A 123 -8.02 -3.24 -10.10
C ALA A 123 -7.95 -2.12 -11.16
N ASP A 124 -7.35 -0.98 -10.82
CA ASP A 124 -7.30 0.20 -11.69
C ASP A 124 -6.40 -0.03 -12.90
N GLY A 125 -6.94 0.25 -14.08
CA GLY A 125 -6.21 0.05 -15.34
C GLY A 125 -6.00 -1.42 -15.73
N VAL A 126 -6.57 -2.37 -14.97
CA VAL A 126 -6.42 -3.81 -15.19
C VAL A 126 -7.70 -4.38 -15.80
N ARG A 127 -7.54 -5.13 -16.89
CA ARG A 127 -8.67 -5.75 -17.57
C ARG A 127 -9.29 -6.85 -16.70
N GLY A 128 -10.62 -6.87 -16.62
CA GLY A 128 -11.35 -7.81 -15.77
C GLY A 128 -11.47 -7.36 -14.30
N LYS A 129 -10.96 -6.18 -13.95
CA LYS A 129 -11.12 -5.56 -12.62
C LYS A 129 -10.68 -6.46 -11.44
N VAL A 130 -9.73 -7.34 -11.70
CA VAL A 130 -9.11 -8.17 -10.66
C VAL A 130 -7.98 -7.36 -10.01
N PRO A 131 -7.95 -7.22 -8.67
CA PRO A 131 -6.86 -6.55 -8.00
C PRO A 131 -5.51 -7.22 -8.27
N VAL A 132 -4.50 -6.41 -8.61
CA VAL A 132 -3.11 -6.86 -8.80
C VAL A 132 -2.12 -5.86 -8.24
N VAL A 133 -0.95 -6.36 -7.84
CA VAL A 133 0.24 -5.55 -7.68
C VAL A 133 1.00 -5.52 -9.01
N CYS A 134 1.20 -4.31 -9.54
CA CYS A 134 2.02 -4.09 -10.73
C CYS A 134 3.49 -3.92 -10.33
N LEU A 135 4.36 -4.57 -11.10
CA LEU A 135 5.80 -4.61 -10.94
C LEU A 135 6.48 -4.27 -12.28
N THR A 136 7.68 -3.71 -12.24
CA THR A 136 8.51 -3.49 -13.43
C THR A 136 9.73 -4.40 -13.43
N ALA A 137 10.04 -5.03 -14.57
CA ALA A 137 11.30 -5.76 -14.77
C ALA A 137 12.43 -4.87 -15.31
N LYS A 138 12.28 -3.54 -15.26
CA LYS A 138 13.38 -2.62 -15.53
C LYS A 138 14.36 -2.64 -14.35
N PRO A 139 15.68 -2.69 -14.62
CA PRO A 139 16.68 -2.51 -13.58
C PRO A 139 16.39 -1.22 -12.78
N PRO A 140 16.51 -1.26 -11.44
CA PRO A 140 16.39 -0.06 -10.62
C PRO A 140 17.41 1.01 -11.00
N ASP A 141 18.57 0.59 -11.50
CA ASP A 141 19.61 1.46 -12.03
C ASP A 141 19.10 2.10 -13.31
N GLY A 142 18.81 3.41 -13.25
CA GLY A 142 18.18 4.14 -14.34
C GLY A 142 16.68 4.43 -14.14
N TRP A 143 16.14 4.21 -12.94
CA TRP A 143 14.77 4.62 -12.58
C TRP A 143 14.48 6.09 -12.92
N TYR A 144 15.48 6.98 -12.78
CA TYR A 144 15.34 8.40 -13.08
C TYR A 144 15.02 8.66 -14.56
N ALA A 145 15.54 7.84 -15.47
CA ALA A 145 15.24 7.95 -16.91
C ALA A 145 13.82 7.49 -17.25
N LEU A 146 13.19 6.68 -16.39
CA LEU A 146 11.79 6.26 -16.52
C LEU A 146 10.82 7.29 -15.93
N ARG A 147 11.32 8.18 -15.07
CA ARG A 147 10.50 9.18 -14.38
C ARG A 147 9.93 10.19 -15.36
N ARG A 148 8.61 10.22 -15.46
CA ARG A 148 7.87 11.20 -16.27
C ARG A 148 6.71 11.77 -15.47
N TYR A 149 6.51 13.08 -15.60
CA TYR A 149 5.34 13.72 -15.04
C TYR A 149 4.12 13.47 -15.93
N GLN A 150 3.11 12.80 -15.38
CA GLN A 150 1.84 12.56 -16.04
C GLN A 150 0.88 13.71 -15.73
N ARG A 151 0.86 14.72 -16.60
CA ARG A 151 0.02 15.91 -16.45
C ARG A 151 -1.46 15.57 -16.14
N HIS A 152 -2.03 14.57 -16.82
CA HIS A 152 -3.42 14.15 -16.63
C HIS A 152 -3.71 13.48 -15.27
N ARG A 153 -2.66 13.00 -14.59
CA ARG A 153 -2.75 12.42 -13.24
C ARG A 153 -2.13 13.31 -12.17
N GLN A 154 -1.60 14.46 -12.59
CA GLN A 154 -0.87 15.43 -11.76
C GLN A 154 0.20 14.79 -10.84
N ARG A 155 0.93 13.81 -11.36
CA ARG A 155 1.91 13.05 -10.56
C ARG A 155 3.03 12.49 -11.42
N TRP A 156 4.14 12.13 -10.77
CA TRP A 156 5.22 11.35 -11.38
C TRP A 156 4.83 9.87 -11.48
N ASP A 157 5.23 9.20 -12.57
CA ASP A 157 5.02 7.75 -12.71
C ASP A 157 5.91 6.94 -11.75
N PHE A 158 7.14 7.41 -11.52
CA PHE A 158 8.13 6.80 -10.65
C PHE A 158 8.66 7.84 -9.66
N GLU A 159 8.58 7.51 -8.38
CA GLU A 159 9.21 8.27 -7.29
C GLU A 159 10.43 7.49 -6.77
N PRO A 160 11.40 8.13 -6.09
CA PRO A 160 12.68 7.51 -5.69
C PRO A 160 12.60 6.40 -4.62
N TYR A 161 11.43 5.81 -4.39
CA TYR A 161 11.18 4.87 -3.30
C TYR A 161 10.48 3.63 -3.84
N GLY A 162 10.88 2.45 -3.38
CA GLY A 162 10.29 1.21 -3.86
C GLY A 162 10.76 -0.02 -3.10
N ILE A 163 10.31 -1.18 -3.58
CA ILE A 163 10.76 -2.49 -3.12
C ILE A 163 11.08 -3.32 -4.36
N ALA A 164 12.32 -3.79 -4.45
CA ALA A 164 12.74 -4.77 -5.44
C ALA A 164 12.62 -6.17 -4.87
N PHE A 165 12.20 -7.10 -5.73
CA PHE A 165 12.04 -8.51 -5.42
C PHE A 165 12.88 -9.33 -6.38
N ASP A 166 13.38 -10.46 -5.91
CA ASP A 166 13.92 -11.50 -6.77
C ASP A 166 12.83 -11.95 -7.76
N ARG A 167 13.07 -11.70 -9.05
CA ARG A 167 12.13 -12.00 -10.13
C ARG A 167 11.78 -13.47 -10.18
N ASP A 168 12.78 -14.34 -10.09
CA ASP A 168 12.60 -15.77 -10.31
C ASP A 168 11.86 -16.37 -9.10
N TYR A 169 12.13 -15.86 -7.89
CA TYR A 169 11.36 -16.18 -6.68
C TYR A 169 9.87 -15.87 -6.80
N LEU A 170 9.52 -14.67 -7.31
CA LEU A 170 8.13 -14.26 -7.51
C LEU A 170 7.46 -15.01 -8.68
N ALA A 171 8.21 -15.25 -9.76
CA ALA A 171 7.71 -15.98 -10.92
C ALA A 171 7.28 -17.41 -10.56
N CYS A 172 8.09 -18.12 -9.76
CA CYS A 172 7.75 -19.45 -9.24
C CYS A 172 6.50 -19.46 -8.33
N ARG A 173 6.06 -18.29 -7.85
CA ARG A 173 4.87 -18.12 -6.99
C ARG A 173 3.68 -17.48 -7.71
N GLY A 174 3.76 -17.34 -9.03
CA GLY A 174 2.64 -16.91 -9.85
C GLY A 174 2.66 -15.44 -10.27
N ALA A 175 3.73 -14.69 -10.01
CA ALA A 175 3.95 -13.44 -10.75
C ALA A 175 4.15 -13.77 -12.24
N ARG A 176 3.52 -13.00 -13.13
CA ARG A 176 3.63 -13.22 -14.57
C ARG A 176 3.88 -11.92 -15.34
N PRO A 177 4.63 -11.97 -16.45
CA PRO A 177 4.77 -10.84 -17.35
C PRO A 177 3.44 -10.52 -18.02
N VAL A 178 3.19 -9.23 -18.24
CA VAL A 178 2.05 -8.75 -19.02
C VAL A 178 2.30 -8.98 -20.51
N VAL A 179 1.29 -9.50 -21.20
CA VAL A 179 1.29 -9.72 -22.65
C VAL A 179 0.59 -8.55 -23.34
N TYR A 180 1.32 -7.89 -24.24
CA TYR A 180 0.85 -6.70 -24.93
C TYR A 180 0.25 -7.05 -26.30
N THR A 181 -1.03 -6.76 -26.52
CA THR A 181 -1.75 -7.06 -27.77
C THR A 181 -1.93 -5.81 -28.65
N PRO A 182 -1.78 -5.89 -29.98
CA PRO A 182 -1.85 -4.72 -30.87
C PRO A 182 -3.23 -4.06 -30.99
N THR A 183 -4.30 -4.82 -30.79
CA THR A 183 -5.68 -4.36 -31.05
C THR A 183 -6.46 -4.18 -29.76
N SER A 184 -7.24 -3.10 -29.67
CA SER A 184 -8.34 -2.96 -28.71
C SER A 184 -9.50 -3.91 -29.02
N ASP A 185 -9.57 -4.39 -30.28
CA ASP A 185 -10.52 -5.41 -30.74
C ASP A 185 -10.09 -6.78 -30.24
N SER A 186 -10.32 -6.99 -28.97
CA SER A 186 -10.98 -8.24 -28.57
C SER A 186 -12.46 -8.07 -28.88
N ASP A 187 -12.81 -8.04 -30.16
CA ASP A 187 -14.19 -8.18 -30.59
C ASP A 187 -14.63 -9.61 -30.24
N GLN A 188 -15.61 -9.70 -29.34
CA GLN A 188 -16.74 -10.63 -29.29
C GLN A 188 -16.56 -12.16 -29.53
N THR A 189 -15.37 -12.71 -29.69
CA THR A 189 -15.17 -14.12 -30.07
C THR A 189 -14.67 -15.03 -28.95
N GLY A 190 -14.57 -14.53 -27.71
CA GLY A 190 -14.39 -15.36 -26.51
C GLY A 190 -13.06 -16.12 -26.39
N ARG A 191 -12.12 -16.00 -27.33
CA ARG A 191 -10.86 -16.75 -27.29
C ARG A 191 -9.62 -15.84 -27.37
N PRO A 192 -8.76 -15.82 -26.34
CA PRO A 192 -7.49 -15.11 -26.42
C PRO A 192 -6.58 -15.74 -27.49
N PRO A 193 -5.78 -14.94 -28.23
CA PRO A 193 -4.94 -15.40 -29.34
C PRO A 193 -3.71 -16.23 -28.92
N HIS A 194 -3.65 -16.65 -27.65
CA HIS A 194 -2.61 -17.48 -27.05
C HIS A 194 -3.28 -18.22 -25.87
N PRO A 195 -2.76 -19.34 -25.34
CA PRO A 195 -3.23 -19.93 -24.07
C PRO A 195 -2.88 -19.03 -22.86
N ILE A 196 -3.28 -17.77 -22.90
CA ILE A 196 -3.28 -16.86 -21.77
C ILE A 196 -4.66 -17.04 -21.15
N GLU A 197 -4.70 -17.85 -20.10
CA GLU A 197 -5.92 -18.30 -19.41
C GLU A 197 -6.71 -17.16 -18.77
N SER A 198 -6.18 -15.93 -18.72
CA SER A 198 -6.86 -14.81 -18.05
C SER A 198 -6.59 -13.45 -18.68
N PRO A 199 -7.64 -12.60 -18.85
CA PRO A 199 -7.50 -11.21 -19.28
C PRO A 199 -6.66 -10.36 -18.30
N LEU A 200 -6.42 -10.86 -17.08
CA LEU A 200 -5.53 -10.28 -16.08
C LEU A 200 -4.12 -10.00 -16.62
N TRP A 201 -3.64 -10.85 -17.52
CA TRP A 201 -2.27 -10.80 -18.05
C TRP A 201 -2.19 -10.04 -19.36
N LEU A 202 -3.30 -9.50 -19.86
CA LEU A 202 -3.36 -8.79 -21.13
C LEU A 202 -3.32 -7.28 -20.92
N GLN A 203 -2.60 -6.58 -21.80
CA GLN A 203 -2.61 -5.13 -21.90
C GLN A 203 -2.72 -4.71 -23.36
N VAL A 204 -3.68 -3.85 -23.68
CA VAL A 204 -3.81 -3.30 -25.05
C VAL A 204 -2.66 -2.34 -25.30
N ALA A 205 -1.84 -2.63 -26.30
CA ALA A 205 -0.82 -1.74 -26.81
C ALA A 205 -1.48 -0.70 -27.74
N ALA A 206 -2.26 0.23 -27.18
CA ALA A 206 -2.96 1.24 -27.97
C ALA A 206 -1.96 2.08 -28.81
N GLY A 207 -2.33 2.36 -30.07
CA GLY A 207 -1.50 2.97 -31.12
C GLY A 207 -0.84 4.33 -30.82
N LYS A 208 0.07 4.76 -31.71
CA LYS A 208 0.98 5.94 -31.72
C LYS A 208 1.72 6.33 -30.40
N ARG A 209 1.39 5.75 -29.25
CA ARG A 209 2.01 6.01 -27.93
C ARG A 209 2.32 4.70 -27.19
N GLY A 210 2.89 3.71 -27.89
CA GLY A 210 3.28 2.38 -27.40
C GLY A 210 4.34 2.33 -26.28
N ARG A 211 4.35 3.29 -25.36
CA ARG A 211 5.37 3.48 -24.31
C ARG A 211 5.19 2.58 -23.09
N TRP A 212 4.02 1.98 -22.89
CA TRP A 212 3.78 1.04 -21.78
C TRP A 212 4.61 -0.24 -21.87
N ARG A 213 5.05 -0.65 -23.08
CA ARG A 213 5.97 -1.77 -23.27
C ARG A 213 7.36 -1.52 -22.68
N VAL A 214 7.72 -0.25 -22.46
CA VAL A 214 9.04 0.12 -21.92
C VAL A 214 9.19 -0.42 -20.50
N GLU A 215 8.13 -0.43 -19.69
CA GLU A 215 8.22 -0.86 -18.29
C GLU A 215 8.43 -2.37 -18.11
N ARG A 216 8.21 -3.18 -19.15
CA ARG A 216 8.26 -4.66 -19.05
C ARG A 216 7.46 -5.12 -17.83
N GLU A 217 6.18 -4.77 -17.80
CA GLU A 217 5.30 -4.94 -16.64
C GLU A 217 5.12 -6.42 -16.27
N TRP A 218 5.13 -6.70 -14.97
CA TRP A 218 4.72 -7.95 -14.36
C TRP A 218 3.57 -7.69 -13.40
N ARG A 219 2.69 -8.68 -13.22
CA ARG A 219 1.57 -8.61 -12.29
C ARG A 219 1.64 -9.73 -11.27
N TRP A 220 1.25 -9.41 -10.05
CA TRP A 220 0.96 -10.34 -8.97
C TRP A 220 -0.51 -10.24 -8.63
N ARG A 221 -1.21 -11.36 -8.48
CA ARG A 221 -2.66 -11.36 -8.23
C ARG A 221 -2.97 -11.07 -6.76
N GLY A 222 -3.86 -10.12 -6.51
CA GLY A 222 -4.26 -9.70 -5.17
C GLY A 222 -3.18 -8.86 -4.48
N ASP A 223 -3.21 -8.87 -3.15
CA ASP A 223 -2.20 -8.23 -2.31
C ASP A 223 -0.92 -9.08 -2.28
N LEU A 224 0.23 -8.41 -2.18
CA LEU A 224 1.52 -9.08 -1.97
C LEU A 224 1.88 -8.99 -0.48
N ASN A 225 1.90 -10.14 0.20
CA ASN A 225 2.30 -10.25 1.60
C ASN A 225 3.82 -10.29 1.73
N LEU A 226 4.41 -9.23 2.28
CA LEU A 226 5.86 -9.13 2.48
C LEU A 226 6.38 -10.01 3.61
N ALA A 227 5.51 -10.47 4.52
CA ALA A 227 5.88 -11.42 5.56
C ALA A 227 6.28 -12.80 4.99
N GLU A 228 5.82 -13.15 3.79
CA GLU A 228 6.11 -14.41 3.10
C GLU A 228 7.35 -14.33 2.19
N ILE A 229 7.99 -13.16 2.11
CA ILE A 229 9.18 -12.94 1.31
C ILE A 229 10.42 -13.06 2.21
N PRO A 230 11.35 -14.00 1.90
CA PRO A 230 12.61 -14.11 2.62
C PRO A 230 13.42 -12.81 2.56
N PRO A 231 14.10 -12.43 3.66
CA PRO A 231 14.90 -11.21 3.72
C PRO A 231 16.00 -11.06 2.65
N ASP A 232 16.45 -12.16 2.04
CA ASP A 232 17.45 -12.20 0.97
C ASP A 232 16.83 -12.13 -0.45
N ARG A 233 15.50 -12.21 -0.56
CA ARG A 233 14.74 -12.20 -1.83
C ARG A 233 14.03 -10.88 -2.11
N ALA A 234 14.29 -9.85 -1.30
CA ALA A 234 13.83 -8.49 -1.55
C ALA A 234 14.83 -7.46 -1.05
N ALA A 235 14.73 -6.23 -1.55
CA ALA A 235 15.48 -5.08 -1.08
C ALA A 235 14.62 -3.81 -1.16
N VAL A 236 14.76 -2.92 -0.17
CA VAL A 236 14.12 -1.59 -0.18
C VAL A 236 14.95 -0.63 -1.01
N LEU A 237 14.31 0.04 -1.97
CA LEU A 237 14.94 1.02 -2.85
C LEU A 237 14.76 2.42 -2.26
N VAL A 238 15.87 3.14 -2.07
CA VAL A 238 15.89 4.50 -1.50
C VAL A 238 16.91 5.39 -2.22
N PRO A 239 16.72 6.72 -2.25
CA PRO A 239 17.63 7.60 -2.98
C PRO A 239 18.97 7.87 -2.25
N ASP A 240 19.02 7.63 -0.95
CA ASP A 240 20.19 7.92 -0.12
C ASP A 240 20.19 7.12 1.19
N ARG A 241 21.36 7.10 1.84
CA ARG A 241 21.60 6.43 3.12
C ARG A 241 20.80 7.02 4.29
N PRO A 242 20.65 8.35 4.46
CA PRO A 242 19.81 8.91 5.52
C PRO A 242 18.36 8.41 5.45
N THR A 243 17.81 8.23 4.25
CA THR A 243 16.49 7.60 4.10
C THR A 243 16.48 6.15 4.55
N ALA A 244 17.52 5.36 4.23
CA ALA A 244 17.63 3.97 4.70
C ALA A 244 17.63 3.90 6.23
N GLU A 245 18.39 4.77 6.89
CA GLU A 245 18.49 4.85 8.35
C GLU A 245 17.11 5.14 8.98
N ARG A 246 16.33 6.05 8.40
CA ARG A 246 14.97 6.39 8.85
C ARG A 246 13.94 5.27 8.72
N LEU A 247 14.24 4.23 7.95
CA LEU A 247 13.34 3.10 7.68
C LEU A 247 13.88 1.77 8.26
N ALA A 248 15.05 1.79 8.87
CA ALA A 248 15.76 0.57 9.26
C ALA A 248 15.03 -0.19 10.39
N ASP A 249 14.32 0.52 11.25
CA ASP A 249 13.52 -0.02 12.36
C ASP A 249 12.27 -0.78 11.89
N VAL A 250 11.77 -0.48 10.69
CA VAL A 250 10.53 -1.07 10.14
C VAL A 250 10.79 -2.03 8.98
N SER A 251 12.00 -2.03 8.40
CA SER A 251 12.34 -2.89 7.26
C SER A 251 13.00 -4.19 7.71
N PRO A 252 12.45 -5.36 7.35
CA PRO A 252 13.17 -6.63 7.48
C PRO A 252 14.05 -6.93 6.25
N PHE A 253 14.00 -6.09 5.23
CA PHE A 253 14.77 -6.25 4.01
C PHE A 253 16.02 -5.35 4.06
N PRO A 254 17.12 -5.76 3.39
CA PRO A 254 18.24 -4.87 3.17
C PRO A 254 17.82 -3.70 2.28
N PHE A 255 18.62 -2.65 2.31
CA PHE A 255 18.42 -1.47 1.47
C PHE A 255 19.37 -1.51 0.28
N TYR A 256 18.89 -1.00 -0.85
CA TYR A 256 19.67 -0.69 -2.01
C TYR A 256 19.56 0.82 -2.27
N VAL A 257 20.67 1.53 -2.08
CA VAL A 257 20.74 2.96 -2.34
C VAL A 257 20.88 3.16 -3.84
N LEU A 258 19.90 3.82 -4.44
CA LEU A 258 19.85 4.05 -5.87
C LEU A 258 21.01 4.96 -6.27
N PRO A 259 21.83 4.59 -7.28
CA PRO A 259 22.88 5.46 -7.75
C PRO A 259 22.28 6.77 -8.27
N ARG A 260 22.84 7.90 -7.85
CA ARG A 260 22.51 9.21 -8.42
C ARG A 260 23.12 9.28 -9.81
N SER A 261 22.29 9.52 -10.82
CA SER A 261 22.70 9.78 -12.22
C SER A 261 23.19 11.20 -12.40
#